data_AF-Q4S897-F1
#
_entry.id   AF-Q4S897-F1
#
_cell.length_a   1.000
_cell.length_b   1.000
_cell.length_c   1.000
_cell.angle_alpha   90.00
_cell.angle_beta   90.00
_cell.angle_gamma   90.00
#
_symmetry.space_group_name_H-M   'P 1'
#
loop_
_entity.id
_entity.type
_entity.pdbx_description
1 polymer ?
#
loop_
_entity_poly.entity_id
_entity_poly.type
_entity_poly.pdbx_seq_one_letter_code
_entity_poly.pdbx_strand_id
1 'polypeptide(L)'
;MAYQEGESLESWLNKATHPTNRQEDWEYIIGFCDQINKELEGPQIAVTLLVHKIHSPQEWEALQALTVLEACMKNCGRRFHKEVGKYRFLNELIKVVSPKYMGDSTPEKVKMKIVEMLYSWTVAFPNETKISEAYQTLKSQAAC
;
A
#
# COMPACT_ATOMS: atom_id res chain seq x y z
N MET A 1 22.82 -3.67 -29.65
CA MET A 1 22.79 -3.82 -28.18
C MET A 1 21.39 -3.39 -27.76
N ALA A 2 20.52 -4.33 -27.42
CA ALA A 2 19.19 -4.00 -26.91
C ALA A 2 19.40 -3.30 -25.56
N TYR A 3 19.04 -2.03 -25.47
CA TYR A 3 18.82 -1.41 -24.17
C TYR A 3 17.78 -2.28 -23.49
N GLN A 4 18.13 -2.88 -22.34
CA GLN A 4 17.11 -3.41 -21.46
C GLN A 4 16.22 -2.22 -21.11
N GLU A 5 15.03 -2.14 -21.72
CA GLU A 5 13.96 -1.29 -21.18
C GLU A 5 13.84 -1.69 -19.72
N GLY A 6 14.21 -0.78 -18.82
CA GLY A 6 14.10 -1.04 -17.39
C GLY A 6 12.65 -1.43 -17.09
N GLU A 7 12.45 -2.50 -16.33
CA GLU A 7 11.10 -2.92 -15.96
C GLU A 7 10.37 -1.76 -15.27
N SER A 8 9.16 -1.45 -15.76
CA SER A 8 8.34 -0.36 -15.24
C SER A 8 7.83 -0.68 -13.83
N LEU A 9 7.44 0.35 -13.07
CA LEU A 9 6.77 0.19 -11.78
C LEU A 9 5.57 -0.76 -11.86
N GLU A 10 4.81 -0.69 -12.95
CA GLU A 10 3.67 -1.58 -13.18
C GLU A 10 4.10 -3.04 -13.38
N SER A 11 5.18 -3.29 -14.13
CA SER A 11 5.74 -4.64 -14.31
C SER A 11 6.16 -5.25 -12.96
N TRP A 12 6.95 -4.51 -12.18
CA TRP A 12 7.42 -4.96 -10.87
C TRP A 12 6.25 -5.25 -9.93
N LEU A 13 5.26 -4.35 -9.86
CA LEU A 13 4.12 -4.53 -8.97
C LEU A 13 3.26 -5.73 -9.40
N ASN A 14 2.99 -5.88 -10.70
CA ASN A 14 2.20 -7.00 -11.21
C ASN A 14 2.83 -8.36 -10.89
N LYS A 15 4.16 -8.46 -10.94
CA LYS A 15 4.88 -9.68 -10.53
C LYS A 15 4.83 -9.87 -9.01
N ALA A 16 5.07 -8.81 -8.24
CA ALA A 16 5.04 -8.85 -6.78
C ALA A 16 3.67 -9.22 -6.19
N THR A 17 2.57 -8.86 -6.88
CA THR A 17 1.20 -9.10 -6.41
C THR A 17 0.44 -10.12 -7.24
N HIS A 18 1.12 -10.97 -8.02
CA HIS A 18 0.42 -11.90 -8.90
C HIS A 18 -0.44 -12.89 -8.07
N PRO A 19 -1.71 -13.14 -8.41
CA PRO A 19 -2.60 -13.99 -7.61
C PRO A 19 -2.15 -15.45 -7.48
N THR A 20 -1.25 -15.92 -8.36
CA THR A 20 -0.72 -17.29 -8.33
C THR A 20 0.58 -17.43 -7.53
N ASN A 21 1.10 -16.35 -6.97
CA ASN A 21 2.29 -16.40 -6.12
C ASN A 21 2.00 -17.30 -4.91
N ARG A 22 2.91 -18.22 -4.59
CA ARG A 22 2.74 -19.13 -3.44
C ARG A 22 3.09 -18.48 -2.11
N GLN A 23 3.91 -17.44 -2.17
CA GLN A 23 4.42 -16.67 -1.03
C GLN A 23 4.82 -15.28 -1.52
N GLU A 24 5.18 -14.40 -0.59
CA GLU A 24 5.71 -13.08 -0.89
C GLU A 24 7.03 -13.20 -1.67
N ASP A 25 7.09 -12.56 -2.84
CA ASP A 25 8.30 -12.53 -3.66
C ASP A 25 9.11 -11.27 -3.35
N TRP A 26 10.05 -11.42 -2.40
CA TRP A 26 10.87 -10.31 -1.93
C TRP A 26 11.81 -9.75 -3.00
N GLU A 27 12.13 -10.51 -4.05
CA GLU A 27 12.90 -9.97 -5.17
C GLU A 27 12.10 -8.90 -5.91
N TYR A 28 10.84 -9.20 -6.27
CA TYR A 28 9.97 -8.24 -6.94
C TYR A 28 9.55 -7.07 -6.03
N ILE A 29 9.34 -7.32 -4.74
CA ILE A 29 8.99 -6.28 -3.76
C ILE A 29 10.14 -5.25 -3.62
N ILE A 30 11.38 -5.72 -3.47
CA ILE A 30 12.54 -4.83 -3.36
C ILE A 30 12.82 -4.15 -4.71
N GLY A 31 12.68 -4.87 -5.83
CA GLY A 31 12.79 -4.28 -7.17
C GLY A 31 11.82 -3.12 -7.39
N PHE A 32 10.58 -3.25 -6.93
CA PHE A 32 9.59 -2.17 -6.95
C PHE A 32 10.03 -0.96 -6.09
N CYS A 33 10.53 -1.19 -4.86
CA CYS A 33 11.04 -0.13 -4.00
C CYS A 33 12.22 0.63 -4.63
N ASP A 34 13.16 -0.10 -5.23
CA ASP A 34 14.31 0.49 -5.92
C ASP A 34 13.87 1.33 -7.12
N GLN A 35 12.88 0.86 -7.87
CA GLN A 35 12.34 1.60 -9.01
C GLN A 35 11.64 2.90 -8.59
N ILE A 36 10.88 2.89 -7.48
CA ILE A 36 10.27 4.11 -6.90
C ILE A 36 11.33 5.16 -6.61
N ASN A 37 12.46 4.73 -6.04
CA ASN A 37 13.53 5.63 -5.63
C ASN A 37 14.31 6.21 -6.82
N LYS A 38 14.45 5.43 -7.91
CA LYS A 38 15.12 5.85 -9.15
C LYS A 38 14.35 6.91 -9.93
N GLU A 39 13.02 6.84 -9.92
CA GLU A 39 12.17 7.74 -10.71
C GLU A 39 11.78 9.02 -9.96
N LEU A 40 11.70 10.15 -10.68
CA LEU A 40 11.27 11.44 -10.11
C LEU A 40 9.79 11.43 -9.71
N GLU A 41 8.95 10.79 -10.51
CA GLU A 41 7.50 10.64 -10.27
C GLU A 41 7.15 9.28 -9.66
N GLY A 42 8.17 8.47 -9.35
CA GLY A 42 8.01 7.11 -8.85
C GLY A 42 7.06 7.00 -7.65
N PRO A 43 7.19 7.83 -6.61
CA PRO A 43 6.26 7.82 -5.47
C PRO A 43 4.80 8.08 -5.85
N GLN A 44 4.54 9.04 -6.74
CA GLN A 44 3.18 9.41 -7.16
C GLN A 44 2.52 8.30 -7.98
N ILE A 45 3.30 7.69 -8.87
CA ILE A 45 2.85 6.56 -9.71
C ILE A 45 2.60 5.34 -8.81
N ALA A 46 3.54 5.01 -7.94
CA ALA A 46 3.47 3.83 -7.09
C ALA A 46 2.27 3.82 -6.14
N VAL A 47 1.96 4.94 -5.46
CA VAL A 47 0.78 4.98 -4.58
C VAL A 47 -0.53 4.77 -5.36
N THR A 48 -0.58 5.22 -6.61
CA THR A 48 -1.75 5.02 -7.48
C THR A 48 -1.90 3.54 -7.86
N LEU A 49 -0.81 2.90 -8.28
CA LEU A 49 -0.79 1.48 -8.63
C LEU A 49 -1.10 0.59 -7.42
N LEU A 50 -0.53 0.91 -6.25
CA LEU A 50 -0.78 0.20 -5.00
C LEU A 50 -2.24 0.25 -4.58
N VAL A 51 -2.88 1.43 -4.64
CA VAL A 51 -4.32 1.55 -4.33
C VAL A 51 -5.15 0.63 -5.22
N HIS A 52 -4.87 0.60 -6.52
CA HIS A 52 -5.57 -0.28 -7.45
C HIS A 52 -5.45 -1.76 -7.06
N LYS A 53 -4.25 -2.21 -6.66
CA LYS A 53 -4.03 -3.59 -6.21
C LYS A 53 -4.64 -3.89 -4.84
N ILE A 54 -4.63 -2.94 -3.90
CA ILE A 54 -5.25 -3.07 -2.58
C ILE A 54 -6.78 -3.18 -2.69
N HIS A 55 -7.38 -2.54 -3.68
CA HIS A 55 -8.81 -2.63 -3.99
C HIS A 55 -9.20 -3.92 -4.71
N SER A 56 -8.25 -4.83 -4.95
CA SER A 56 -8.54 -6.10 -5.63
C SER A 56 -9.58 -6.91 -4.86
N PRO A 57 -10.57 -7.52 -5.55
CA PRO A 57 -11.49 -8.46 -4.92
C PRO A 57 -10.80 -9.78 -4.54
N GLN A 58 -9.59 -10.04 -5.04
CA GLN A 58 -8.81 -11.23 -4.69
C GLN A 58 -8.05 -10.99 -3.39
N GLU A 59 -8.43 -11.69 -2.32
CA GLU A 59 -7.81 -11.58 -0.98
C GLU A 59 -6.27 -11.60 -1.06
N TRP A 60 -5.72 -12.55 -1.82
CA TRP A 60 -4.27 -12.75 -1.88
C TRP A 60 -3.54 -11.64 -2.67
N GLU A 61 -4.14 -11.08 -3.72
CA GLU A 61 -3.53 -9.95 -4.43
C GLU A 61 -3.52 -8.70 -3.54
N ALA A 62 -4.62 -8.42 -2.84
CA ALA A 62 -4.71 -7.31 -1.90
C ALA A 62 -3.72 -7.44 -0.74
N LEU A 63 -3.58 -8.63 -0.15
CA LEU A 63 -2.62 -8.89 0.93
C LEU A 63 -1.17 -8.69 0.48
N GLN A 64 -0.80 -9.18 -0.72
CA GLN A 64 0.53 -8.94 -1.29
C GLN A 64 0.78 -7.45 -1.54
N ALA A 65 -0.22 -6.72 -2.07
CA ALA A 65 -0.12 -5.28 -2.27
C ALA A 65 0.09 -4.51 -0.96
N LEU A 66 -0.55 -4.94 0.14
CA LEU A 66 -0.31 -4.41 1.47
C LEU A 66 1.11 -4.71 1.96
N THR A 67 1.64 -5.91 1.73
CA THR A 67 3.06 -6.22 2.03
C THR A 67 4.01 -5.32 1.23
N VAL A 68 3.76 -5.11 -0.07
CA VAL A 68 4.57 -4.21 -0.91
C VAL A 68 4.52 -2.78 -0.34
N LEU A 69 3.34 -2.29 0.06
CA LEU A 69 3.18 -0.98 0.67
C LEU A 69 3.97 -0.84 1.99
N GLU A 70 3.95 -1.85 2.87
CA GLU A 70 4.77 -1.88 4.08
C GLU A 70 6.27 -1.80 3.76
N ALA A 71 6.73 -2.56 2.77
CA ALA A 71 8.11 -2.53 2.32
C ALA A 71 8.49 -1.16 1.76
N CYS A 72 7.61 -0.52 0.98
CA CYS A 72 7.83 0.82 0.45
C CYS A 72 7.93 1.87 1.57
N MET A 73 7.08 1.78 2.59
CA MET A 73 7.16 2.66 3.78
C MET A 73 8.46 2.50 4.55
N LYS A 74 9.11 1.33 4.50
CA LYS A 74 10.41 1.10 5.15
C LYS A 74 11.59 1.54 4.27
N ASN A 75 11.50 1.40 2.94
CA ASN A 75 12.66 1.50 2.03
C ASN A 75 12.66 2.74 1.10
N CYS A 76 11.53 3.42 0.89
CA CYS A 76 11.43 4.51 -0.10
C CYS A 76 11.59 5.93 0.49
N GLY A 77 11.76 6.01 1.81
CA GLY A 77 12.05 7.26 2.53
C GLY A 77 10.99 8.35 2.38
N ARG A 78 11.41 9.60 2.66
CA ARG A 78 10.50 10.73 2.88
C ARG A 78 9.64 11.11 1.68
N ARG A 79 10.11 10.90 0.44
CA ARG A 79 9.32 11.23 -0.77
C ARG A 79 8.09 10.35 -0.86
N PHE A 80 8.22 9.06 -0.55
CA PHE A 80 7.10 8.12 -0.51
C PHE A 80 6.19 8.36 0.69
N HIS A 81 6.77 8.60 1.88
CA HIS A 81 6.00 8.92 3.09
C HIS A 81 5.06 10.12 2.87
N LYS A 82 5.52 11.17 2.18
CA LYS A 82 4.70 12.35 1.85
C LYS A 82 3.51 12.03 0.95
N GLU A 83 3.61 11.04 0.07
CA GLU A 83 2.49 10.62 -0.78
C GLU A 83 1.49 9.79 0.02
N VAL A 84 1.98 8.84 0.83
CA VAL A 84 1.15 8.02 1.73
C VAL A 84 0.44 8.87 2.80
N GLY A 85 1.11 9.90 3.33
CA GLY A 85 0.55 10.82 4.33
C GLY A 85 -0.53 11.77 3.80
N LYS A 86 -0.87 11.74 2.51
CA LYS A 86 -1.97 12.57 1.96
C LYS A 86 -3.32 11.91 2.25
N TYR A 87 -4.33 12.72 2.57
CA TYR A 87 -5.73 12.26 2.67
C TYR A 87 -6.20 11.52 1.43
N ARG A 88 -5.74 11.94 0.23
CA ARG A 88 -6.05 11.23 -1.01
C ARG A 88 -5.69 9.76 -0.94
N PHE A 89 -4.55 9.39 -0.35
CA PHE A 89 -4.15 7.99 -0.22
C PHE A 89 -4.83 7.31 0.98
N LEU A 90 -4.81 7.96 2.14
CA LEU A 90 -5.39 7.40 3.38
C LEU A 90 -6.89 7.11 3.26
N ASN A 91 -7.63 7.96 2.54
CA ASN A 91 -9.05 7.74 2.30
C ASN A 91 -9.30 6.48 1.44
N GLU A 92 -8.39 6.10 0.55
CA GLU A 92 -8.53 4.86 -0.22
C GLU A 92 -8.35 3.62 0.66
N LEU A 93 -7.51 3.68 1.70
CA LEU A 93 -7.42 2.62 2.72
C LEU A 93 -8.67 2.59 3.61
N ILE A 94 -9.19 3.76 3.99
CA ILE A 94 -10.41 3.84 4.80
C ILE A 94 -11.61 3.23 4.06
N LYS A 95 -11.73 3.46 2.75
CA LYS A 95 -12.81 2.86 1.92
C LYS A 95 -12.79 1.33 1.94
N VAL A 96 -11.61 0.71 2.01
CA VAL A 96 -11.45 -0.75 2.05
C VAL A 96 -11.96 -1.33 3.39
N VAL A 97 -11.74 -0.59 4.49
CA VAL A 97 -12.13 -1.06 5.83
C VAL A 97 -13.56 -0.68 6.20
N SER A 98 -14.03 0.48 5.76
CA SER A 98 -15.31 1.04 6.21
C SER A 98 -16.50 0.32 5.58
N PRO A 99 -17.47 -0.16 6.38
CA PRO A 99 -18.71 -0.79 5.90
C PRO A 99 -19.51 0.09 4.92
N LYS A 100 -19.40 1.42 5.06
CA LYS A 100 -20.05 2.39 4.16
C LYS A 100 -19.57 2.32 2.70
N TYR A 101 -18.45 1.65 2.45
CA TYR A 101 -17.83 1.55 1.13
C TYR A 101 -17.61 0.08 0.75
N MET A 102 -16.40 -0.45 0.93
CA MET A 102 -16.04 -1.82 0.53
C MET A 102 -15.94 -2.77 1.74
N GLY A 103 -16.10 -2.28 2.97
CA GLY A 103 -15.80 -3.05 4.19
C GLY A 103 -16.62 -4.33 4.36
N ASP A 104 -17.84 -4.37 3.82
CA ASP A 104 -18.73 -5.54 3.90
C ASP A 104 -18.31 -6.67 2.95
N SER A 105 -17.72 -6.32 1.79
CA SER A 105 -17.23 -7.28 0.79
C SER A 105 -15.74 -7.59 0.91
N THR A 106 -15.00 -6.79 1.67
CA THR A 106 -13.56 -6.96 1.87
C THR A 106 -13.27 -8.06 2.89
N PRO A 107 -12.38 -9.02 2.58
CA PRO A 107 -11.99 -10.06 3.52
C PRO A 107 -11.44 -9.49 4.84
N GLU A 108 -11.80 -10.12 5.96
CA GLU A 108 -11.43 -9.64 7.30
C GLU A 108 -9.91 -9.49 7.47
N LYS A 109 -9.13 -10.42 6.93
CA LYS A 109 -7.65 -10.36 6.99
C LYS A 109 -7.08 -9.11 6.33
N VAL A 110 -7.66 -8.65 5.21
CA VAL A 110 -7.21 -7.45 4.52
C VAL A 110 -7.51 -6.22 5.39
N LYS A 111 -8.72 -6.16 5.97
CA LYS A 111 -9.11 -5.06 6.88
C LYS A 111 -8.23 -5.00 8.12
N MET A 112 -8.00 -6.13 8.77
CA MET A 112 -7.13 -6.24 9.94
C MET A 112 -5.71 -5.75 9.62
N LYS A 113 -5.13 -6.21 8.50
CA LYS A 113 -3.80 -5.80 8.08
C LYS A 113 -3.71 -4.28 7.85
N ILE A 114 -4.70 -3.66 7.22
CA ILE A 114 -4.74 -2.19 7.05
C ILE A 114 -4.76 -1.47 8.40
N VAL A 115 -5.59 -1.93 9.35
CA VAL A 115 -5.69 -1.31 10.68
C VAL A 115 -4.38 -1.44 11.45
N GLU A 116 -3.75 -2.62 11.44
CA GLU A 116 -2.45 -2.86 12.07
C GLU A 116 -1.33 -2.01 11.45
N MET A 117 -1.30 -1.92 10.12
CA MET A 117 -0.34 -1.08 9.39
C MET A 117 -0.49 0.39 9.78
N LEU A 118 -1.72 0.92 9.73
CA LEU A 118 -1.98 2.31 10.10
C LEU A 118 -1.59 2.59 11.55
N TYR A 119 -1.90 1.69 12.48
CA TYR A 119 -1.44 1.79 13.86
C TYR A 119 0.09 1.86 13.95
N SER A 120 0.80 0.92 13.31
CA SER A 120 2.26 0.89 13.31
C SER A 120 2.87 2.19 12.77
N TRP A 121 2.24 2.80 11.76
CA TRP A 121 2.69 4.04 11.17
C TRP A 121 2.44 5.26 12.05
N THR A 122 1.40 5.25 12.91
CA THR A 122 1.23 6.31 13.91
C THR A 122 2.41 6.37 14.88
N VAL A 123 3.03 5.23 15.18
CA VAL A 123 4.19 5.12 16.07
C VAL A 123 5.49 5.42 15.32
N ALA A 124 5.65 4.87 14.11
CA ALA A 124 6.88 5.02 13.32
C ALA A 124 7.03 6.40 12.67
N PHE A 125 5.92 7.07 12.35
CA PHE A 125 5.89 8.35 11.64
C PHE A 125 5.05 9.39 12.39
N PRO A 126 5.44 9.76 13.63
CA PRO A 126 4.62 10.64 14.49
C PRO A 126 4.41 12.05 13.90
N ASN A 127 5.28 12.48 12.97
CA ASN A 127 5.16 13.76 12.28
C ASN A 127 4.10 13.76 11.17
N GLU A 128 3.62 12.59 10.72
CA GLU A 128 2.57 12.45 9.71
C GLU A 128 1.20 12.42 10.39
N THR A 129 0.75 13.56 10.92
CA THR A 129 -0.47 13.68 11.75
C THR A 129 -1.72 13.08 11.09
N LYS A 130 -1.81 13.18 9.76
CA LYS A 130 -2.91 12.66 8.96
C LYS A 130 -3.06 11.14 9.05
N ILE A 131 -1.96 10.40 9.23
CA ILE A 131 -1.99 8.95 9.45
C ILE A 131 -2.67 8.66 10.80
N SER A 132 -2.34 9.43 11.83
CA SER A 132 -2.97 9.30 13.15
C SER A 132 -4.46 9.62 13.09
N GLU A 133 -4.84 10.69 12.39
CA GLU A 133 -6.26 11.06 12.18
C GLU A 133 -7.04 9.96 11.43
N ALA A 134 -6.45 9.37 10.39
CA ALA A 134 -7.04 8.25 9.66
C ALA A 134 -7.23 7.01 10.55
N TYR A 135 -6.23 6.67 11.37
CA TYR A 135 -6.34 5.56 12.32
C TYR A 135 -7.44 5.79 13.36
N GLN A 136 -7.53 6.98 13.95
CA GLN A 136 -8.61 7.32 14.90
C GLN A 136 -9.99 7.24 14.24
N THR A 137 -10.10 7.65 12.98
CA THR A 137 -11.34 7.55 12.19
C THR A 137 -11.79 6.10 12.00
N LEU A 138 -10.85 5.16 11.79
CA LEU A 138 -11.19 3.74 11.70
C LEU A 138 -11.60 3.17 13.07
N LYS A 139 -10.88 3.54 14.12
CA LYS A 139 -11.16 3.08 15.49
C LYS A 139 -12.55 3.51 15.97
N SER A 140 -12.98 4.74 15.66
CA SER A 140 -14.31 5.21 16.02
C SER A 140 -15.42 4.50 15.26
N GLN A 141 -15.17 4.08 14.02
CA GLN A 141 -16.14 3.33 13.22
C GLN A 141 -16.29 1.86 13.66
N ALA A 142 -15.23 1.25 14.20
CA ALA A 142 -15.28 -0.12 14.72
C ALA A 142 -15.93 -0.24 16.12
N ALA A 143 -16.14 0.89 16.80
CA ALA A 143 -16.73 0.96 18.14
C ALA A 143 -18.26 1.22 18.13
N CYS A 144 -18.86 1.39 16.94
CA CYS A 144 -20.31 1.51 16.73
C CYS A 144 -20.84 0.28 16.01
#